data_AF-A0A973FXQ1-F1
#
_entry.id   AF-A0A973FXQ1-F1
#
_cell.length_a   1.000
_cell.length_b   1.000
_cell.length_c   1.000
_cell.angle_alpha   90.00
_cell.angle_beta   90.00
_cell.angle_gamma   90.00
#
_symmetry.space_group_name_H-M   'P 1'
#
loop_
_entity.id
_entity.type
_entity.pdbx_description
1 polymer ?
#
loop_
_entity_poly.entity_id
_entity_poly.type
_entity_poly.pdbx_seq_one_letter_code
_entity_poly.pdbx_strand_id
1 'polypeptide(L)'
;MPFAIVIFLGISVCLAIKPVHAGEFEGGYRVGKTRCTVKPVKMAYEVRWAKGHGSMFFFFSRKTPDGKYLFESEEGKNAKDHFLFDDSLFVTGTFKRSDGRLLRVRKAVK
;
A
#
# COMPACT_ATOMS: atom_id res chain seq x y z
N MET A 1 56.57 -11.23 8.14
CA MET A 1 55.65 -10.35 7.39
C MET A 1 54.23 -10.87 7.60
N PRO A 2 53.39 -10.21 8.41
CA PRO A 2 52.03 -10.68 8.68
C PRO A 2 51.08 -10.29 7.55
N PHE A 3 50.40 -11.27 6.96
CA PHE A 3 49.28 -11.04 6.06
C PHE A 3 48.03 -10.73 6.90
N ALA A 4 47.51 -9.52 6.74
CA ALA A 4 46.28 -9.07 7.36
C ALA A 4 45.08 -9.81 6.76
N ILE A 5 44.38 -10.59 7.59
CA ILE A 5 43.07 -11.16 7.30
C ILE A 5 42.05 -10.05 7.58
N VAL A 6 41.49 -9.43 6.53
CA VAL A 6 40.37 -8.50 6.66
C VAL A 6 39.09 -9.31 6.66
N ILE A 7 38.61 -9.66 7.86
CA ILE A 7 37.28 -10.24 8.07
C ILE A 7 36.27 -9.11 7.92
N PHE A 8 35.53 -9.07 6.81
CA PHE A 8 34.34 -8.22 6.69
C PHE A 8 33.23 -8.83 7.54
N LEU A 9 33.26 -8.48 8.82
CA LEU A 9 32.22 -8.79 9.78
C LEU A 9 31.02 -7.87 9.52
N GLY A 10 29.90 -8.48 9.14
CA GLY A 10 28.58 -8.07 9.56
C GLY A 10 28.15 -6.62 9.28
N ILE A 11 27.53 -6.42 8.13
CA ILE A 11 26.32 -5.60 8.09
C ILE A 11 25.20 -6.55 7.65
N SER A 12 24.75 -7.38 8.60
CA SER A 12 23.37 -7.85 8.55
C SER A 12 22.52 -6.61 8.71
N VAL A 13 22.10 -6.01 7.59
CA VAL A 13 21.01 -5.04 7.59
C VAL A 13 19.80 -5.85 8.03
N CYS A 14 19.62 -5.97 9.35
CA CYS A 14 18.32 -6.20 9.92
C CYS A 14 17.51 -4.97 9.50
N LEU A 15 16.91 -5.04 8.31
CA LEU A 15 15.73 -4.25 7.98
C LEU A 15 14.69 -4.71 8.99
N ALA A 16 14.77 -4.13 10.20
CA ALA A 16 13.64 -3.98 11.07
C ALA A 16 12.70 -3.07 10.28
N ILE A 17 11.93 -3.68 9.38
CA ILE A 17 10.76 -3.08 8.78
C ILE A 17 9.86 -2.84 9.98
N LYS A 18 10.00 -1.68 10.61
CA LYS A 18 9.03 -1.21 11.59
C LYS A 18 7.68 -1.34 10.90
N PRO A 19 6.71 -2.09 11.46
CA PRO A 19 5.40 -2.20 10.84
C PRO A 19 4.91 -0.78 10.64
N VAL A 20 4.43 -0.47 9.43
CA VAL A 20 3.92 0.85 9.08
C VAL A 20 2.93 1.27 10.16
N HIS A 21 3.35 2.18 11.02
CA HIS A 21 2.53 2.72 12.10
C HIS A 21 2.79 4.22 12.21
N ALA A 22 2.05 4.95 11.39
CA ALA A 22 1.58 6.30 11.65
C ALA A 22 0.52 6.67 10.59
N GLY A 23 -0.70 6.16 10.83
CA GLY A 23 -1.86 6.18 9.93
C GLY A 23 -2.09 4.76 9.39
N GLU A 24 -3.06 4.02 9.90
CA GLU A 24 -3.39 2.74 9.26
C GLU A 24 -4.12 3.03 7.95
N PHE A 25 -3.82 2.28 6.89
CA PHE A 25 -4.59 2.31 5.64
C PHE A 25 -5.96 1.69 5.91
N GLU A 26 -6.81 2.43 6.60
CA GLU A 26 -8.11 2.00 7.09
C GLU A 26 -9.11 3.16 7.09
N GLY A 27 -10.39 2.81 7.25
CA GLY A 27 -11.49 3.76 7.33
C GLY A 27 -12.15 4.03 5.97
N GLY A 28 -12.90 5.12 5.91
CA GLY A 28 -13.63 5.51 4.70
C GLY A 28 -12.74 6.26 3.72
N TYR A 29 -12.87 5.95 2.43
CA TYR A 29 -12.20 6.66 1.35
C TYR A 29 -13.17 7.02 0.23
N ARG A 30 -12.86 8.11 -0.46
CA ARG A 30 -13.51 8.50 -1.70
C ARG A 30 -12.53 8.31 -2.85
N VAL A 31 -12.93 7.49 -3.82
CA VAL A 31 -12.16 7.17 -5.02
C VAL A 31 -12.95 7.67 -6.22
N GLY A 32 -12.53 8.82 -6.75
CA GLY A 32 -13.31 9.56 -7.76
C GLY A 32 -14.73 9.86 -7.27
N LYS A 33 -15.73 9.27 -7.94
CA LYS A 33 -17.16 9.45 -7.63
C LYS A 33 -17.71 8.39 -6.66
N THR A 34 -16.94 7.38 -6.31
CA THR A 34 -17.37 6.25 -5.47
C THR A 34 -16.75 6.35 -4.07
N ARG A 35 -17.40 5.76 -3.08
CA ARG A 35 -16.87 5.59 -1.72
C ARG A 35 -16.48 4.14 -1.49
N CYS A 36 -15.46 3.90 -0.70
CA CYS A 36 -15.11 2.58 -0.19
C CYS A 36 -14.77 2.64 1.29
N THR A 37 -14.86 1.51 1.95
CA THR A 37 -14.43 1.32 3.33
C THR A 37 -13.31 0.30 3.35
N VAL A 38 -12.22 0.64 4.03
CA VAL A 38 -11.03 -0.18 4.14
C VAL A 38 -10.93 -0.70 5.57
N LYS A 39 -10.74 -2.00 5.72
CA LYS A 39 -10.51 -2.65 7.00
C LYS A 39 -9.24 -3.49 6.95
N PRO A 40 -8.34 -3.39 7.93
CA PRO A 40 -7.21 -4.31 8.02
C PRO A 40 -7.71 -5.71 8.34
N VAL A 41 -7.26 -6.71 7.57
CA VAL A 41 -7.59 -8.13 7.74
C VAL A 41 -6.29 -8.93 7.65
N LYS A 42 -5.77 -9.37 8.80
CA LYS A 42 -4.48 -10.08 8.91
C LYS A 42 -3.33 -9.30 8.27
N MET A 43 -2.85 -9.74 7.11
CA MET A 43 -1.75 -9.13 6.34
C MET A 43 -2.23 -8.33 5.11
N ALA A 44 -3.54 -8.19 4.95
CA ALA A 44 -4.18 -7.52 3.83
C ALA A 44 -5.11 -6.40 4.31
N TYR A 45 -5.60 -5.62 3.36
CA TYR A 45 -6.60 -4.60 3.56
C TYR A 45 -7.84 -4.95 2.72
N GLU A 46 -8.94 -5.28 3.39
CA GLU A 46 -10.22 -5.53 2.75
C GLU A 46 -10.86 -4.19 2.36
N VAL A 47 -11.00 -3.96 1.06
CA VAL A 47 -11.63 -2.78 0.49
C VAL A 47 -13.02 -3.15 0.00
N ARG A 48 -14.04 -2.58 0.63
CA ARG A 48 -15.45 -2.74 0.24
C ARG A 48 -15.93 -1.50 -0.51
N TRP A 49 -16.36 -1.68 -1.74
CA TRP A 49 -16.85 -0.60 -2.59
C TRP A 49 -18.34 -0.36 -2.39
N ALA A 50 -18.76 0.90 -2.24
CA ALA A 50 -20.17 1.24 -2.04
C ALA A 50 -21.06 0.94 -3.27
N LYS A 51 -20.48 0.88 -4.47
CA LYS A 51 -21.19 0.64 -5.75
C LYS A 51 -20.71 -0.63 -6.47
N GLY A 52 -20.09 -1.57 -5.75
CA GLY A 52 -19.58 -2.82 -6.32
C GLY A 52 -20.13 -4.04 -5.60
N HIS A 53 -20.10 -5.19 -6.26
CA HIS A 53 -20.34 -6.48 -5.62
C HIS A 53 -19.00 -7.06 -5.16
N GLY A 54 -18.88 -7.32 -3.86
CA GLY A 54 -17.73 -7.99 -3.26
C GLY A 54 -16.69 -7.06 -2.64
N SER A 55 -15.81 -7.69 -1.88
CA SER A 55 -14.63 -7.08 -1.28
C SER A 55 -13.41 -7.38 -2.14
N MET A 56 -12.47 -6.45 -2.21
CA MET A 56 -11.16 -6.68 -2.82
C MET A 56 -10.09 -6.59 -1.74
N PHE A 57 -9.12 -7.50 -1.76
CA PHE A 57 -8.02 -7.48 -0.82
C PHE A 57 -6.80 -6.81 -1.46
N PHE A 58 -6.21 -5.88 -0.72
CA PHE A 58 -5.01 -5.16 -1.11
C PHE A 58 -3.89 -5.45 -0.14
N PHE A 59 -2.69 -5.64 -0.68
CA PHE A 59 -1.49 -5.92 0.09
C PHE A 59 -0.52 -4.77 -0.10
N PHE A 60 0.19 -4.41 0.97
CA PHE A 60 1.31 -3.50 0.85
C PHE A 60 2.38 -4.15 -0.02
N SER A 61 2.71 -3.51 -1.14
CA SER A 61 3.69 -4.02 -2.11
C SER A 61 5.07 -3.43 -1.84
N ARG A 62 5.20 -2.10 -1.95
CA ARG A 62 6.46 -1.39 -1.73
C ARG A 62 6.28 0.10 -1.48
N LYS A 63 7.35 0.73 -1.01
CA LYS A 63 7.50 2.20 -0.99
C LYS A 63 8.30 2.63 -2.22
N THR A 64 7.84 3.65 -2.95
CA THR A 64 8.59 4.19 -4.10
C THR A 64 9.78 5.02 -3.61
N PRO A 65 10.80 5.26 -4.46
CA PRO A 65 11.91 6.17 -4.13
C PRO A 65 11.43 7.58 -3.74
N ASP A 66 10.31 8.03 -4.34
CA ASP A 66 9.67 9.32 -4.05
C ASP A 66 8.91 9.35 -2.72
N GLY A 67 8.96 8.27 -1.93
CA GLY A 67 8.32 8.19 -0.63
C GLY A 67 6.84 7.78 -0.63
N LYS A 68 6.28 7.43 -1.80
CA LYS A 68 4.88 7.02 -1.95
C LYS A 68 4.67 5.56 -1.55
N TYR A 69 3.46 5.23 -1.11
CA TYR A 69 3.11 3.88 -0.65
C TYR A 69 2.22 3.18 -1.67
N LEU A 70 2.68 2.04 -2.18
CA LEU A 70 1.96 1.24 -3.17
C LEU A 70 1.30 0.02 -2.52
N PHE A 71 -0.01 -0.09 -2.71
CA PHE A 71 -0.81 -1.25 -2.33
C PHE A 71 -1.41 -1.88 -3.58
N GLU A 72 -1.19 -3.18 -3.77
CA GLU A 72 -1.63 -3.92 -4.95
C GLU A 72 -2.72 -4.92 -4.57
N SER A 73 -3.73 -5.07 -5.43
CA SER A 73 -4.76 -6.09 -5.23
C SER A 73 -4.19 -7.50 -5.42
N GLU A 74 -4.81 -8.48 -4.79
CA GLU A 74 -4.55 -9.89 -5.09
C GLU A 74 -4.70 -10.18 -6.59
N GLU A 75 -3.84 -11.05 -7.12
CA GLU A 75 -3.78 -11.37 -8.54
C GLU A 75 -4.96 -12.28 -8.94
N GLY A 76 -6.02 -11.67 -9.48
CA GLY A 76 -7.04 -12.35 -10.27
C GLY A 76 -6.79 -12.15 -11.78
N LYS A 77 -7.54 -12.87 -12.64
CA LYS A 77 -7.38 -12.99 -14.12
C LYS A 77 -7.27 -11.69 -14.94
N ASN A 78 -7.32 -10.49 -14.35
CA ASN A 78 -7.18 -9.20 -15.01
C ASN A 78 -6.24 -8.28 -14.21
N ALA A 79 -5.63 -7.32 -14.91
CA ALA A 79 -4.64 -6.37 -14.39
C ALA A 79 -4.87 -5.92 -12.94
N LYS A 80 -3.78 -5.77 -12.16
CA LYS A 80 -3.86 -5.45 -10.73
C LYS A 80 -4.35 -4.01 -10.49
N ASP A 81 -5.43 -3.88 -9.75
CA ASP A 81 -5.84 -2.61 -9.16
C ASP A 81 -4.79 -2.21 -8.12
N HIS A 82 -4.44 -0.93 -8.01
CA HIS A 82 -3.53 -0.49 -6.97
C HIS A 82 -3.76 0.93 -6.47
N PHE A 83 -3.51 1.12 -5.18
CA PHE A 83 -3.47 2.41 -4.52
C PHE A 83 -2.03 2.91 -4.42
N LEU A 84 -1.81 4.15 -4.81
CA LEU A 84 -0.57 4.87 -4.62
C LEU A 84 -0.85 6.10 -3.74
N PHE A 85 -0.47 6.02 -2.47
CA PHE A 85 -0.63 7.14 -1.53
C PHE A 85 0.58 8.05 -1.56
N ASP A 86 0.33 9.36 -1.47
CA ASP A 86 1.38 10.37 -1.59
C ASP A 86 2.29 10.44 -0.35
N ASP A 87 1.79 10.01 0.81
CA ASP A 87 2.48 10.06 2.09
C ASP A 87 2.10 8.87 3.00
N SER A 88 2.70 8.82 4.19
CA SER A 88 2.41 7.80 5.20
C SER A 88 1.13 8.07 6.01
N LEU A 89 0.49 9.23 5.85
CA LEU A 89 -0.77 9.54 6.53
C LEU A 89 -1.97 8.93 5.80
N PHE A 90 -1.76 8.46 4.57
CA PHE A 90 -2.76 7.84 3.71
C PHE A 90 -3.98 8.75 3.51
N VAL A 91 -3.79 10.08 3.48
CA VAL A 91 -4.90 11.04 3.34
C VAL A 91 -5.26 11.25 1.87
N THR A 92 -4.27 11.31 0.99
CA THR A 92 -4.47 11.46 -0.45
C THR A 92 -3.65 10.47 -1.25
N GLY A 93 -4.14 10.15 -2.44
CA GLY A 93 -3.43 9.31 -3.37
C GLY A 93 -4.13 9.18 -4.70
N THR A 94 -3.70 8.16 -5.45
CA THR A 94 -4.25 7.78 -6.75
C THR A 94 -4.56 6.29 -6.74
N PHE A 95 -5.72 5.92 -7.26
CA PHE A 95 -6.10 4.55 -7.51
C PHE A 95 -6.00 4.31 -9.00
N LYS A 96 -5.12 3.38 -9.40
CA LYS A 96 -5.07 2.89 -10.78
C LYS A 96 -5.92 1.64 -10.84
N ARG A 97 -7.00 1.74 -11.60
CA ARG A 97 -7.87 0.60 -11.87
C ARG A 97 -7.29 -0.21 -13.04
N SER A 98 -7.61 -1.49 -13.05
CA SER A 98 -7.30 -2.50 -14.06
C SER A 98 -7.62 -2.08 -15.50
N ASP A 99 -8.61 -1.21 -15.69
CA ASP A 99 -8.95 -0.60 -16.99
C ASP A 99 -8.03 0.56 -17.41
N GLY A 100 -6.96 0.81 -16.65
CA GLY A 100 -5.99 1.87 -16.89
C GLY A 100 -6.41 3.25 -16.38
N ARG A 101 -7.62 3.40 -15.83
CA ARG A 101 -8.08 4.70 -15.31
C ARG A 101 -7.39 5.05 -14.00
N LEU A 102 -7.01 6.32 -13.89
CA LEU A 102 -6.49 6.91 -12.67
C LEU A 102 -7.59 7.70 -11.98
N LEU A 103 -7.91 7.32 -10.75
CA LEU A 103 -8.92 7.96 -9.93
C LEU A 103 -8.26 8.58 -8.70
N ARG A 104 -8.61 9.83 -8.39
CA ARG A 104 -8.11 10.48 -7.18
C ARG A 104 -8.71 9.84 -5.93
N VAL A 105 -7.85 9.55 -4.95
CA VAL A 105 -8.20 9.00 -3.65
C VAL A 105 -8.09 10.10 -2.61
N ARG A 106 -9.08 10.18 -1.72
CA ARG A 106 -9.05 11.02 -0.54
C ARG A 106 -9.68 10.28 0.63
N LYS A 107 -9.07 10.34 1.80
CA LYS A 107 -9.67 9.83 3.04
C LYS A 107 -10.96 10.61 3.31
N ALA A 108 -12.05 9.90 3.53
CA ALA A 108 -13.31 10.51 3.91
C ALA A 108 -13.20 10.86 5.39
N VAL A 109 -13.07 12.16 5.68
CA VAL A 109 -13.15 12.65 7.05
C VAL A 109 -14.56 12.31 7.55
N LYS A 110 -14.63 11.62 8.69
CA LYS A 110 -15.89 11.25 9.34
C LYS A 110 -16.52 12.48 9.97
#